data_AF-A0ABD4VE21-F1
#
_entry.id   AF-A0ABD4VE21-F1
#
_cell.length_a   1.000
_cell.length_b   1.000
_cell.length_c   1.000
_cell.angle_alpha   90.00
_cell.angle_beta   90.00
_cell.angle_gamma   90.00
#
_symmetry.space_group_name_H-M   'P 1'
#
loop_
_entity.id
_entity.type
_entity.pdbx_description
1 polymer ?
#
loop_
_entity_poly.entity_id
_entity_poly.type
_entity_poly.pdbx_seq_one_letter_code
_entity_poly.pdbx_strand_id
1 'polypeptide(L)'
;MTARLVGATLAAGAAVALSAATAVPALAQPHAAGGQATVSVLHGVPGLTVDVYAGDKELIPAFKPGTLTDPMKLDAGSYDIKIFKKGEGPEGTPAIEKKVDVPAGANATLVAHLTADGKPALDAFVNDTSKVPAGKARLTVRHVAAAPAVDVRAGKTPVFKDLVNPKEAKGEVAAGTVRADVVLAGTETVTIGPANLNLAEGTNTVVYAWGSAKDKNLALKTQTLSGMHSSPGGVPAGGSGQAASHNKNVPLAALSLGVVSALGAAGLLFRLRTSTR
;
A
#
# COMPACT_ATOMS: atom_id res chain seq x y z
N MET A 1 -71.41 45.27 -13.81
CA MET A 1 -71.68 45.44 -15.26
C MET A 1 -70.65 44.65 -16.03
N THR A 2 -71.16 43.75 -16.86
CA THR A 2 -70.50 42.85 -17.81
C THR A 2 -69.72 43.58 -18.88
N ALA A 3 -68.59 43.03 -19.32
CA ALA A 3 -68.18 43.03 -20.73
C ALA A 3 -67.21 41.87 -21.01
N ARG A 4 -67.70 40.88 -21.78
CA ARG A 4 -66.87 39.96 -22.58
C ARG A 4 -66.47 40.68 -23.87
N LEU A 5 -65.28 40.39 -24.40
CA LEU A 5 -65.00 40.45 -25.84
C LEU A 5 -63.91 39.43 -26.21
N VAL A 6 -64.11 38.87 -27.40
CA VAL A 6 -63.46 37.71 -28.02
C VAL A 6 -62.57 38.20 -29.16
N GLY A 7 -61.49 37.47 -29.45
CA GLY A 7 -60.71 37.54 -30.70
C GLY A 7 -59.21 37.39 -30.44
N ALA A 8 -58.38 36.72 -31.22
CA ALA A 8 -58.55 35.89 -32.40
C ALA A 8 -57.26 35.06 -32.57
N THR A 9 -57.38 33.98 -33.34
CA THR A 9 -56.39 33.01 -33.85
C THR A 9 -55.03 33.53 -34.30
N LEU A 10 -53.97 32.70 -34.14
CA LEU A 10 -53.07 32.27 -35.23
C LEU A 10 -52.09 31.18 -34.77
N ALA A 11 -52.13 30.05 -35.47
CA ALA A 11 -51.19 28.94 -35.35
C ALA A 11 -49.89 29.27 -36.11
N ALA A 12 -48.74 28.92 -35.54
CA ALA A 12 -47.48 28.80 -36.25
C ALA A 12 -46.71 27.60 -35.67
N GLY A 13 -46.49 26.59 -36.51
CA GLY A 13 -45.78 25.37 -36.16
C GLY A 13 -44.29 25.62 -35.94
N ALA A 14 -43.77 25.12 -34.82
CA ALA A 14 -42.35 25.01 -34.58
C ALA A 14 -41.89 23.61 -35.03
N ALA A 15 -41.04 23.58 -36.05
CA ALA A 15 -40.40 22.37 -36.55
C ALA A 15 -39.48 21.77 -35.47
N VAL A 16 -39.73 20.51 -35.10
CA VAL A 16 -38.82 19.71 -34.28
C VAL A 16 -37.71 19.18 -35.18
N ALA A 17 -36.54 19.81 -35.13
CA ALA A 17 -35.32 19.24 -35.68
C ALA A 17 -34.82 18.18 -34.68
N LEU A 18 -35.15 16.91 -34.96
CA LEU A 18 -34.66 15.76 -34.21
C LEU A 18 -33.20 15.49 -34.62
N SER A 19 -32.25 16.12 -33.93
CA SER A 19 -30.84 15.78 -34.06
C SER A 19 -30.62 14.38 -33.47
N ALA A 20 -30.55 13.37 -34.33
CA ALA A 20 -30.12 12.04 -33.94
C ALA A 20 -28.65 12.10 -33.50
N ALA A 21 -28.43 12.28 -32.20
CA ALA A 21 -27.14 12.02 -31.58
C ALA A 21 -26.90 10.50 -31.66
N THR A 22 -26.10 10.08 -32.63
CA THR A 22 -25.54 8.73 -32.64
C THR A 22 -24.74 8.58 -31.36
N ALA A 23 -25.28 7.78 -30.43
CA ALA A 23 -24.55 7.33 -29.26
C ALA A 23 -23.32 6.57 -29.78
N VAL A 24 -22.17 7.22 -29.78
CA VAL A 24 -20.89 6.55 -29.91
C VAL A 24 -20.84 5.60 -28.71
N PRO A 25 -20.80 4.27 -28.88
CA PRO A 25 -20.54 3.42 -27.74
C PRO A 25 -19.21 3.89 -27.17
N ALA A 26 -19.22 4.28 -25.90
CA ALA A 26 -17.99 4.48 -25.15
C ALA A 26 -17.25 3.14 -25.23
N LEU A 27 -16.32 3.03 -26.18
CA LEU A 27 -15.36 1.95 -26.23
C LEU A 27 -14.65 2.02 -24.88
N ALA A 28 -14.99 1.06 -24.01
CA ALA A 28 -14.23 0.80 -22.81
C ALA A 28 -12.77 0.73 -23.25
N GLN A 29 -11.98 1.71 -22.82
CA GLN A 29 -10.54 1.68 -23.01
C GLN A 29 -10.08 0.30 -22.51
N PRO A 30 -9.34 -0.49 -23.32
CA PRO A 30 -8.72 -1.68 -22.80
C PRO A 30 -7.85 -1.24 -21.63
N HIS A 31 -8.31 -1.52 -20.41
CA HIS A 31 -7.48 -1.38 -19.23
C HIS A 31 -6.29 -2.28 -19.48
N ALA A 32 -5.10 -1.70 -19.46
CA ALA A 32 -3.85 -2.42 -19.69
C ALA A 32 -3.92 -3.82 -19.06
N ALA A 33 -3.76 -4.86 -19.87
CA ALA A 33 -3.43 -6.16 -19.34
C ALA A 33 -2.14 -6.04 -18.51
N GLY A 34 -2.09 -6.67 -17.34
CA GLY A 34 -0.82 -7.16 -16.81
C GLY A 34 -0.31 -6.56 -15.51
N GLY A 35 -1.16 -6.38 -14.50
CA GLY A 35 -0.69 -6.31 -13.11
C GLY A 35 -1.15 -7.54 -12.34
N GLN A 36 -0.28 -8.53 -12.14
CA GLN A 36 -0.59 -9.61 -11.19
C GLN A 36 -0.73 -9.02 -9.79
N ALA A 37 -1.85 -9.31 -9.14
CA ALA A 37 -2.05 -9.02 -7.74
C ALA A 37 -1.10 -9.86 -6.89
N THR A 38 -0.79 -9.36 -5.70
CA THR A 38 0.02 -10.05 -4.70
C THR A 38 -0.85 -10.33 -3.50
N VAL A 39 -1.13 -11.61 -3.25
CA VAL A 39 -2.07 -12.05 -2.21
C VAL A 39 -1.35 -12.94 -1.21
N SER A 40 -1.49 -12.62 0.06
CA SER A 40 -1.14 -13.53 1.16
C SER A 40 -2.41 -14.03 1.83
N VAL A 41 -2.36 -15.20 2.46
CA VAL A 41 -3.48 -15.76 3.22
C VAL A 41 -3.05 -15.98 4.66
N LEU A 42 -3.84 -15.52 5.62
CA LEU A 42 -3.67 -15.74 7.06
C LEU A 42 -4.79 -16.64 7.57
N HIS A 43 -4.42 -17.69 8.31
CA HIS A 43 -5.38 -18.46 9.08
C HIS A 43 -5.39 -18.04 10.54
N GLY A 44 -6.51 -17.49 10.98
CA GLY A 44 -6.75 -16.92 12.31
C GLY A 44 -7.93 -17.56 13.04
N VAL A 45 -8.35 -18.78 12.69
CA VAL A 45 -9.40 -19.53 13.40
C VAL A 45 -8.78 -20.62 14.28
N PRO A 46 -8.68 -20.44 15.60
CA PRO A 46 -8.10 -21.43 16.50
C PRO A 46 -8.78 -22.79 16.45
N GLY A 47 -8.01 -23.86 16.62
CA GLY A 47 -8.53 -25.24 16.72
C GLY A 47 -9.03 -25.85 15.40
N LEU A 48 -9.00 -25.12 14.29
CA LEU A 48 -9.51 -25.58 13.00
C LEU A 48 -8.35 -25.70 12.00
N THR A 49 -7.96 -26.91 11.61
CA THR A 49 -7.06 -27.06 10.45
C THR A 49 -7.92 -27.17 9.19
N VAL A 50 -7.56 -26.42 8.15
CA VAL A 50 -8.42 -26.26 6.97
C VAL A 50 -7.67 -26.51 5.67
N ASP A 51 -8.40 -26.88 4.64
CA ASP A 51 -7.92 -26.94 3.26
C ASP A 51 -8.57 -25.77 2.50
N VAL A 52 -7.76 -24.95 1.80
CA VAL A 52 -8.22 -23.75 1.09
C VAL A 52 -8.27 -24.02 -0.40
N TYR A 53 -9.42 -23.77 -0.99
CA TYR A 53 -9.72 -23.97 -2.41
C TYR A 53 -10.11 -22.65 -3.07
N ALA A 54 -9.77 -22.53 -4.37
CA ALA A 54 -10.35 -21.52 -5.26
C ALA A 54 -11.09 -22.24 -6.38
N GLY A 55 -12.42 -22.18 -6.36
CA GLY A 55 -13.27 -23.09 -7.13
C GLY A 55 -12.99 -24.54 -6.73
N ASP A 56 -12.69 -25.39 -7.71
CA ASP A 56 -12.41 -26.83 -7.50
C ASP A 56 -10.91 -27.12 -7.31
N LYS A 57 -10.05 -26.10 -7.37
CA LYS A 57 -8.61 -26.26 -7.24
C LYS A 57 -8.17 -26.03 -5.80
N GLU A 58 -7.53 -27.04 -5.22
CA GLU A 58 -6.86 -26.90 -3.92
C GLU A 58 -5.64 -25.97 -4.04
N LEU A 59 -5.62 -24.93 -3.22
CA LEU A 59 -4.52 -23.96 -3.18
C LEU A 59 -3.58 -24.22 -1.99
N ILE A 60 -4.14 -24.44 -0.80
CA ILE A 60 -3.37 -24.59 0.43
C ILE A 60 -3.89 -25.80 1.21
N PRO A 61 -3.18 -26.94 1.17
CA PRO A 61 -3.51 -28.11 1.97
C PRO A 61 -3.10 -27.93 3.44
N ALA A 62 -3.89 -28.49 4.35
CA ALA A 62 -3.61 -28.61 5.78
C ALA A 62 -3.14 -27.31 6.46
N PHE A 63 -3.80 -26.19 6.12
CA PHE A 63 -3.49 -24.86 6.60
C PHE A 63 -3.80 -24.72 8.10
N LYS A 64 -2.77 -24.41 8.89
CA LYS A 64 -2.82 -24.41 10.36
C LYS A 64 -3.13 -23.01 10.91
N PRO A 65 -3.88 -22.89 12.02
CA PRO A 65 -4.11 -21.59 12.66
C PRO A 65 -2.79 -20.91 13.05
N GLY A 66 -2.73 -19.58 12.92
CA GLY A 66 -1.54 -18.77 13.17
C GLY A 66 -0.49 -18.78 12.05
N THR A 67 -0.77 -19.43 10.92
CA THR A 67 0.11 -19.45 9.77
C THR A 67 -0.30 -18.41 8.74
N LEU A 68 0.71 -17.80 8.12
CA LEU A 68 0.59 -16.80 7.06
C LEU A 68 1.36 -17.36 5.87
N THR A 69 0.77 -17.36 4.69
CA THR A 69 1.46 -17.79 3.47
C THR A 69 2.45 -16.73 3.01
N ASP A 70 3.44 -17.17 2.24
CA ASP A 70 4.21 -16.23 1.43
C ASP A 70 3.31 -15.53 0.41
N PRO A 71 3.68 -14.31 -0.05
CA PRO A 71 2.91 -13.61 -1.06
C PRO A 71 2.88 -14.37 -2.39
N MET A 72 1.69 -14.66 -2.88
CA MET A 72 1.46 -15.34 -4.15
C MET A 72 1.04 -14.34 -5.22
N LYS A 73 1.49 -14.56 -6.46
CA LYS A 73 1.03 -13.79 -7.61
C LYS A 73 -0.25 -14.42 -8.15
N LEU A 74 -1.31 -13.62 -8.25
CA LEU A 74 -2.56 -14.01 -8.89
C LEU A 74 -2.93 -13.04 -9.98
N ASP A 75 -3.58 -13.54 -11.02
CA ASP A 75 -4.15 -12.69 -12.05
C ASP A 75 -5.35 -11.92 -11.46
N ALA A 76 -5.68 -10.79 -12.07
CA ALA A 76 -6.85 -10.04 -11.65
C ALA A 76 -8.11 -10.82 -12.00
N GLY A 77 -9.07 -10.89 -11.08
CA GLY A 77 -10.31 -11.61 -11.30
C GLY A 77 -11.11 -11.85 -10.02
N SER A 78 -12.28 -12.47 -10.19
CA SER A 78 -13.09 -12.94 -9.07
C SER A 78 -12.73 -14.39 -8.77
N TYR A 79 -12.39 -14.69 -7.53
CA TYR A 79 -12.11 -16.03 -7.05
C TYR A 79 -13.18 -16.45 -6.05
N ASP A 80 -13.74 -17.64 -6.24
CA ASP A 80 -14.63 -18.25 -5.26
C ASP A 80 -13.78 -19.03 -4.26
N ILE A 81 -13.59 -18.48 -3.06
CA ILE A 81 -12.73 -19.08 -2.04
C ILE A 81 -13.58 -19.92 -1.10
N LYS A 82 -13.27 -21.22 -1.06
CA LYS A 82 -13.91 -22.20 -0.18
C LYS A 82 -12.89 -22.76 0.79
N ILE A 83 -13.26 -22.80 2.07
CA ILE A 83 -12.40 -23.29 3.14
C ILE A 83 -13.12 -24.46 3.80
N PHE A 84 -12.54 -25.65 3.68
CA PHE A 84 -13.10 -26.89 4.24
C PHE A 84 -12.31 -27.30 5.47
N LYS A 85 -12.93 -28.09 6.35
CA LYS A 85 -12.14 -28.76 7.39
C LYS A 85 -11.20 -29.74 6.71
N LYS A 86 -10.01 -29.88 7.30
CA LYS A 86 -8.99 -30.79 6.78
C LYS A 86 -9.58 -32.17 6.49
N GLY A 87 -9.47 -32.62 5.24
CA GLY A 87 -9.86 -33.95 4.80
C GLY A 87 -11.35 -34.15 4.47
N GLU A 88 -12.20 -33.13 4.56
CA GLU A 88 -13.58 -33.19 4.03
C GLU A 88 -13.61 -33.09 2.49
N GLY A 89 -12.62 -32.43 1.89
CA GLY A 89 -12.56 -32.20 0.45
C GLY A 89 -13.67 -31.27 -0.09
N PRO A 90 -13.69 -30.98 -1.40
CA PRO A 90 -14.63 -30.04 -2.00
C PRO A 90 -16.09 -30.53 -2.06
N GLU A 91 -16.32 -31.83 -1.84
CA GLU A 91 -17.65 -32.46 -1.77
C GLU A 91 -18.34 -32.25 -0.40
N GLY A 92 -17.60 -31.76 0.60
CA GLY A 92 -18.11 -31.47 1.94
C GLY A 92 -18.89 -30.14 2.04
N THR A 93 -19.34 -29.81 3.25
CA THR A 93 -19.90 -28.48 3.52
C THR A 93 -18.76 -27.51 3.86
N PRO A 94 -18.57 -26.41 3.11
CA PRO A 94 -17.50 -25.46 3.42
C PRO A 94 -17.72 -24.81 4.79
N ALA A 95 -16.67 -24.71 5.59
CA ALA A 95 -16.69 -23.98 6.84
C ALA A 95 -16.78 -22.47 6.61
N ILE A 96 -16.17 -21.99 5.52
CA ILE A 96 -16.30 -20.62 5.03
C ILE A 96 -16.35 -20.66 3.50
N GLU A 97 -17.27 -19.90 2.92
CA GLU A 97 -17.38 -19.69 1.47
C GLU A 97 -17.56 -18.20 1.21
N LYS A 98 -16.71 -17.63 0.35
CA LYS A 98 -16.81 -16.22 -0.03
C LYS A 98 -16.21 -15.98 -1.41
N LYS A 99 -16.94 -15.25 -2.23
CA LYS A 99 -16.42 -14.66 -3.45
C LYS A 99 -15.55 -13.45 -3.13
N VAL A 100 -14.31 -13.45 -3.61
CA VAL A 100 -13.34 -12.38 -3.42
C VAL A 100 -12.93 -11.82 -4.77
N ASP A 101 -13.09 -10.51 -4.93
CA ASP A 101 -12.61 -9.78 -6.10
C ASP A 101 -11.17 -9.32 -5.87
N VAL A 102 -10.26 -9.69 -6.77
CA VAL A 102 -8.85 -9.35 -6.74
C VAL A 102 -8.56 -8.36 -7.87
N PRO A 103 -8.44 -7.05 -7.57
CA PRO A 103 -8.14 -6.05 -8.59
C PRO A 103 -6.70 -6.22 -9.13
N ALA A 104 -6.50 -5.81 -10.39
CA ALA A 104 -5.18 -5.82 -11.01
C ALA A 104 -4.18 -4.97 -10.21
N GLY A 105 -2.99 -5.53 -9.97
CA GLY A 105 -1.91 -4.87 -9.23
C GLY A 105 -2.18 -4.66 -7.73
N ALA A 106 -3.29 -5.16 -7.18
CA ALA A 106 -3.58 -5.05 -5.76
C ALA A 106 -2.57 -5.86 -4.93
N ASN A 107 -2.18 -5.31 -3.77
CA ASN A 107 -1.52 -6.07 -2.72
C ASN A 107 -2.57 -6.31 -1.63
N ALA A 108 -2.92 -7.55 -1.35
CA ALA A 108 -3.99 -7.88 -0.42
C ALA A 108 -3.60 -9.04 0.50
N THR A 109 -4.26 -9.11 1.65
CA THR A 109 -4.18 -10.27 2.54
C THR A 109 -5.58 -10.75 2.86
N LEU A 110 -5.85 -12.00 2.51
CA LEU A 110 -7.06 -12.71 2.87
C LEU A 110 -6.87 -13.28 4.27
N VAL A 111 -7.81 -13.03 5.15
CA VAL A 111 -7.74 -13.45 6.54
C VAL A 111 -8.96 -14.30 6.84
N ALA A 112 -8.76 -15.59 7.08
CA ALA A 112 -9.78 -16.44 7.67
C ALA A 112 -9.73 -16.21 9.19
N HIS A 113 -10.80 -15.72 9.80
CA HIS A 113 -10.80 -15.37 11.22
C HIS A 113 -12.15 -15.62 11.88
N LEU A 114 -12.21 -15.37 13.19
CA LEU A 114 -13.47 -15.34 13.92
C LEU A 114 -14.04 -13.92 13.93
N THR A 115 -15.33 -13.78 13.65
CA THR A 115 -16.12 -12.56 13.89
C THR A 115 -16.19 -12.24 15.39
N ALA A 116 -16.68 -11.05 15.76
CA ALA A 116 -16.88 -10.68 17.17
C ALA A 116 -17.73 -11.71 17.95
N ASP A 117 -18.68 -12.35 17.29
CA ASP A 117 -19.55 -13.40 17.85
C ASP A 117 -18.91 -14.80 17.89
N GLY A 118 -17.68 -14.96 17.39
CA GLY A 118 -16.98 -16.25 17.36
C GLY A 118 -17.34 -17.14 16.17
N LYS A 119 -18.00 -16.61 15.13
CA LYS A 119 -18.26 -17.37 13.88
C LYS A 119 -17.11 -17.23 12.90
N PRO A 120 -16.67 -18.31 12.22
CA PRO A 120 -15.67 -18.23 11.15
C PRO A 120 -16.14 -17.33 10.00
N ALA A 121 -15.25 -16.47 9.52
CA ALA A 121 -15.44 -15.58 8.39
C ALA A 121 -14.13 -15.41 7.60
N LEU A 122 -14.25 -14.94 6.36
CA LEU A 122 -13.12 -14.60 5.51
C LEU A 122 -13.23 -13.14 5.13
N ASP A 123 -12.22 -12.33 5.40
CA ASP A 123 -12.16 -10.93 4.99
C ASP A 123 -10.89 -10.61 4.21
N ALA A 124 -11.03 -9.74 3.22
CA ALA A 124 -9.95 -9.31 2.36
C ALA A 124 -9.51 -7.91 2.76
N PHE A 125 -8.23 -7.75 3.05
CA PHE A 125 -7.66 -6.46 3.39
C PHE A 125 -6.66 -6.02 2.33
N VAL A 126 -6.89 -4.87 1.73
CA VAL A 126 -5.93 -4.25 0.81
C VAL A 126 -4.79 -3.65 1.62
N ASN A 127 -3.57 -4.04 1.30
CA ASN A 127 -2.37 -3.57 1.95
C ASN A 127 -1.95 -2.22 1.39
N ASP A 128 -1.67 -1.27 2.27
CA ASP A 128 -1.17 0.04 1.89
C ASP A 128 0.33 -0.04 1.54
N THR A 129 0.62 -0.05 0.24
CA THR A 129 1.97 -0.08 -0.33
C THR A 129 2.46 1.29 -0.80
N SER A 130 1.81 2.38 -0.37
CA SER A 130 2.29 3.73 -0.67
C SER A 130 3.62 4.01 0.05
N LYS A 131 4.42 4.93 -0.51
CA LYS A 131 5.72 5.31 0.07
C LYS A 131 5.58 5.81 1.50
N VAL A 132 6.55 5.44 2.33
CA VAL A 132 6.71 5.88 3.71
C VAL A 132 7.81 6.95 3.76
N PRO A 133 7.65 8.05 4.52
CA PRO A 133 8.68 9.07 4.66
C PRO A 133 10.00 8.53 5.21
N ALA A 134 11.10 9.16 4.85
CA ALA A 134 12.44 8.82 5.33
C ALA A 134 12.50 8.86 6.87
N GLY A 135 13.19 7.87 7.45
CA GLY A 135 13.29 7.66 8.90
C GLY A 135 12.04 7.09 9.57
N LYS A 136 10.97 6.79 8.82
CA LYS A 136 9.72 6.25 9.36
C LYS A 136 9.42 4.83 8.89
N ALA A 137 8.55 4.17 9.64
CA ALA A 137 7.90 2.92 9.30
C ALA A 137 6.37 3.11 9.40
N ARG A 138 5.62 2.35 8.61
CA ARG A 138 4.17 2.26 8.76
C ARG A 138 3.80 1.08 9.64
N LEU A 139 2.90 1.31 10.59
CA LEU A 139 2.29 0.29 11.41
C LEU A 139 0.81 0.20 11.04
N THR A 140 0.37 -0.99 10.65
CA THR A 140 -1.04 -1.30 10.42
C THR A 140 -1.46 -2.35 11.45
N VAL A 141 -2.55 -2.13 12.16
CA VAL A 141 -3.08 -3.08 13.13
C VAL A 141 -4.46 -3.52 12.68
N ARG A 142 -4.65 -4.82 12.53
CA ARG A 142 -5.90 -5.47 12.10
C ARG A 142 -6.45 -6.26 13.27
N HIS A 143 -7.64 -5.86 13.73
CA HIS A 143 -8.34 -6.60 14.76
C HIS A 143 -9.24 -7.64 14.08
N VAL A 144 -8.85 -8.90 14.15
CA VAL A 144 -9.53 -10.04 13.51
C VAL A 144 -9.78 -11.16 14.55
N ALA A 145 -9.98 -10.79 15.82
CA ALA A 145 -10.23 -11.74 16.90
C ALA A 145 -11.67 -11.62 17.40
N ALA A 146 -12.26 -12.72 17.84
CA ALA A 146 -13.52 -12.73 18.58
C ALA A 146 -13.30 -12.11 19.97
N ALA A 147 -13.29 -10.78 20.02
CA ALA A 147 -13.11 -9.99 21.21
C ALA A 147 -13.91 -8.69 21.12
N PRO A 148 -14.19 -8.04 22.26
CA PRO A 148 -14.69 -6.67 22.30
C PRO A 148 -13.70 -5.68 21.67
N ALA A 149 -14.10 -4.41 21.56
CA ALA A 149 -13.23 -3.32 21.14
C ALA A 149 -11.91 -3.30 21.95
N VAL A 150 -10.81 -2.98 21.28
CA VAL A 150 -9.47 -2.94 21.88
C VAL A 150 -8.76 -1.62 21.63
N ASP A 151 -7.93 -1.22 22.60
CA ASP A 151 -6.96 -0.15 22.43
C ASP A 151 -5.57 -0.75 22.23
N VAL A 152 -4.85 -0.26 21.23
CA VAL A 152 -3.48 -0.66 20.92
C VAL A 152 -2.55 0.40 21.48
N ARG A 153 -1.63 -0.02 22.36
CA ARG A 153 -0.66 0.90 22.98
C ARG A 153 0.75 0.61 22.49
N ALA A 154 1.53 1.68 22.36
CA ALA A 154 2.96 1.64 22.12
C ALA A 154 3.66 2.29 23.31
N GLY A 155 4.55 1.56 23.99
CA GLY A 155 5.21 2.06 25.19
C GLY A 155 4.23 2.46 26.30
N LYS A 156 3.09 1.75 26.42
CA LYS A 156 1.95 2.02 27.33
C LYS A 156 1.07 3.21 26.97
N THR A 157 1.39 3.96 25.90
CA THR A 157 0.54 5.05 25.40
C THR A 157 -0.42 4.52 24.33
N PRO A 158 -1.74 4.71 24.46
CA PRO A 158 -2.70 4.34 23.42
C PRO A 158 -2.44 5.09 22.12
N VAL A 159 -2.15 4.36 21.04
CA VAL A 159 -1.92 4.90 19.69
C VAL A 159 -3.17 4.77 18.83
N PHE A 160 -3.86 3.62 18.95
CA PHE A 160 -5.13 3.38 18.29
C PHE A 160 -6.16 3.01 19.36
N LYS A 161 -7.32 3.66 19.32
CA LYS A 161 -8.39 3.46 20.28
C LYS A 161 -9.63 2.87 19.61
N ASP A 162 -10.42 2.15 20.37
CA ASP A 162 -11.73 1.62 19.96
C ASP A 162 -11.69 0.82 18.64
N LEU A 163 -10.61 0.05 18.43
CA LEU A 163 -10.49 -0.80 17.26
C LEU A 163 -11.40 -2.01 17.45
N VAL A 164 -12.35 -2.19 16.53
CA VAL A 164 -13.36 -3.28 16.57
C VAL A 164 -13.12 -4.26 15.44
N ASN A 165 -13.43 -5.53 15.63
CA ASN A 165 -13.38 -6.55 14.58
C ASN A 165 -14.42 -6.28 13.47
N PRO A 166 -14.10 -6.39 12.16
CA PRO A 166 -12.81 -6.74 11.55
C PRO A 166 -11.99 -5.51 11.09
N LYS A 167 -12.08 -4.37 11.74
CA LYS A 167 -11.47 -3.11 11.27
C LYS A 167 -9.95 -3.09 11.44
N GLU A 168 -9.35 -2.18 10.69
CA GLU A 168 -7.93 -1.87 10.77
C GLU A 168 -7.68 -0.41 11.13
N ALA A 169 -6.54 -0.15 11.75
CA ALA A 169 -6.00 1.18 11.99
C ALA A 169 -4.56 1.26 11.48
N LYS A 170 -4.15 2.42 10.97
CA LYS A 170 -2.80 2.63 10.43
C LYS A 170 -2.22 3.95 10.86
N GLY A 171 -0.90 3.98 11.02
CA GLY A 171 -0.15 5.16 11.40
C GLY A 171 1.32 5.04 11.00
N GLU A 172 1.97 6.19 10.84
CA GLU A 172 3.41 6.27 10.61
C GLU A 172 4.12 6.57 11.91
N VAL A 173 5.17 5.81 12.21
CA VAL A 173 5.96 5.92 13.44
C VAL A 173 7.44 5.98 13.10
N ALA A 174 8.26 6.44 14.03
CA ALA A 174 9.71 6.38 13.87
C ALA A 174 10.17 4.92 13.69
N ALA A 175 11.11 4.69 12.77
CA ALA A 175 11.69 3.37 12.60
C ALA A 175 12.45 2.95 13.87
N GLY A 176 12.34 1.67 14.24
CA GLY A 176 12.96 1.13 15.45
C GLY A 176 12.14 0.01 16.10
N THR A 177 12.59 -0.42 17.27
CA THR A 177 11.85 -1.43 18.05
C THR A 177 10.86 -0.74 18.99
N VAL A 178 9.58 -1.11 18.86
CA VAL A 178 8.49 -0.61 19.70
C VAL A 178 7.92 -1.76 20.52
N ARG A 179 7.76 -1.56 21.82
CA ARG A 179 6.97 -2.46 22.67
C ARG A 179 5.50 -2.11 22.54
N ALA A 180 4.70 -3.04 22.02
CA ALA A 180 3.27 -2.87 21.85
C ALA A 180 2.49 -3.89 22.67
N ASP A 181 1.35 -3.46 23.21
CA ASP A 181 0.37 -4.32 23.84
C ASP A 181 -1.04 -3.89 23.44
N VAL A 182 -1.99 -4.80 23.62
CA VAL A 182 -3.40 -4.62 23.32
C VAL A 182 -4.19 -4.78 24.61
N VAL A 183 -5.03 -3.81 24.92
CA VAL A 183 -5.93 -3.83 26.07
C VAL A 183 -7.37 -3.80 25.61
N LEU A 184 -8.31 -4.26 26.45
CA LEU A 184 -9.73 -4.00 26.19
C LEU A 184 -9.99 -2.50 26.26
N ALA A 185 -10.76 -1.98 25.29
CA ALA A 185 -11.03 -0.55 25.17
C ALA A 185 -11.60 0.02 26.47
N GLY A 186 -11.03 1.15 26.90
CA GLY A 186 -11.45 1.82 28.14
C GLY A 186 -11.04 1.11 29.44
N THR A 187 -10.17 0.10 29.39
CA THR A 187 -9.66 -0.62 30.57
C THR A 187 -8.12 -0.71 30.56
N GLU A 188 -7.54 -1.23 31.65
CA GLU A 188 -6.12 -1.59 31.71
C GLU A 188 -5.85 -3.09 31.50
N THR A 189 -6.89 -3.88 31.21
CA THR A 189 -6.77 -5.32 31.07
C THR A 189 -6.04 -5.67 29.77
N VAL A 190 -4.78 -6.08 29.91
CA VAL A 190 -3.97 -6.56 28.78
C VAL A 190 -4.52 -7.89 28.29
N THR A 191 -4.94 -7.92 27.03
CA THR A 191 -5.45 -9.12 26.36
C THR A 191 -4.40 -9.76 25.49
N ILE A 192 -3.47 -8.97 24.93
CA ILE A 192 -2.40 -9.45 24.08
C ILE A 192 -1.13 -8.63 24.30
N GLY A 193 0.00 -9.30 24.55
CA GLY A 193 1.31 -8.67 24.71
C GLY A 193 1.81 -8.61 26.16
N PRO A 194 2.95 -7.94 26.42
CA PRO A 194 3.69 -7.09 25.48
C PRO A 194 4.48 -7.88 24.42
N ALA A 195 4.50 -7.37 23.18
CA ALA A 195 5.30 -7.88 22.08
C ALA A 195 6.28 -6.80 21.59
N ASN A 196 7.51 -7.22 21.26
CA ASN A 196 8.48 -6.34 20.60
C ASN A 196 8.22 -6.37 19.10
N LEU A 197 7.86 -5.23 18.52
CA LEU A 197 7.69 -5.05 17.09
C LEU A 197 8.95 -4.38 16.52
N ASN A 198 9.60 -5.02 15.57
CA ASN A 198 10.72 -4.42 14.84
C ASN A 198 10.19 -3.69 13.61
N LEU A 199 10.16 -2.36 13.67
CA LEU A 199 9.61 -1.51 12.61
C LEU A 199 10.76 -0.95 11.79
N ALA A 200 11.14 -1.69 10.75
CA ALA A 200 12.19 -1.26 9.83
C ALA A 200 11.75 -0.05 8.99
N GLU A 201 12.69 0.86 8.71
CA GLU A 201 12.43 2.03 7.89
C GLU A 201 11.90 1.64 6.50
N GLY A 202 10.94 2.40 5.97
CA GLY A 202 10.38 2.15 4.63
C GLY A 202 9.61 0.85 4.51
N THR A 203 9.18 0.26 5.63
CA THR A 203 8.33 -0.93 5.66
C THR A 203 6.95 -0.61 6.22
N ASN A 204 5.97 -1.45 5.87
CA ASN A 204 4.66 -1.51 6.51
C ASN A 204 4.59 -2.83 7.29
N THR A 205 4.61 -2.73 8.61
CA THR A 205 4.41 -3.88 9.50
C THR A 205 2.93 -3.98 9.82
N VAL A 206 2.28 -5.05 9.34
CA VAL A 206 0.88 -5.37 9.62
C VAL A 206 0.83 -6.36 10.78
N VAL A 207 0.16 -5.98 11.86
CA VAL A 207 -0.06 -6.80 13.05
C VAL A 207 -1.50 -7.28 13.06
N TYR A 208 -1.68 -8.59 13.10
CA TYR A 208 -2.98 -9.24 13.17
C TYR A 208 -3.21 -9.75 14.59
N ALA A 209 -4.21 -9.20 15.26
CA ALA A 209 -4.73 -9.74 16.51
C ALA A 209 -5.85 -10.74 16.18
N TRP A 210 -5.61 -12.03 16.40
CA TRP A 210 -6.51 -13.12 16.03
C TRP A 210 -6.80 -14.05 17.21
N GLY A 211 -7.82 -14.90 17.07
CA GLY A 211 -8.26 -15.83 18.11
C GLY A 211 -9.58 -15.41 18.78
N SER A 212 -9.78 -15.83 20.03
CA SER A 212 -11.00 -15.63 20.82
C SER A 212 -10.64 -15.24 22.25
N ALA A 213 -11.21 -14.12 22.70
CA ALA A 213 -11.07 -13.64 24.07
C ALA A 213 -11.79 -14.57 25.05
N LYS A 214 -12.96 -15.11 24.66
CA LYS A 214 -13.76 -16.04 25.46
C LYS A 214 -13.01 -17.34 25.72
N ASP A 215 -12.36 -17.86 24.69
CA ASP A 215 -11.63 -19.14 24.75
C ASP A 215 -10.17 -18.97 25.17
N LYS A 216 -9.76 -17.74 25.53
CA LYS A 216 -8.42 -17.39 26.02
C LYS A 216 -7.28 -17.86 25.10
N ASN A 217 -7.48 -17.76 23.79
CA ASN A 217 -6.51 -18.19 22.78
C ASN A 217 -6.10 -17.05 21.82
N LEU A 218 -6.22 -15.80 22.30
CA LEU A 218 -5.77 -14.63 21.57
C LEU A 218 -4.27 -14.70 21.27
N ALA A 219 -3.90 -14.39 20.04
CA ALA A 219 -2.53 -14.43 19.57
C ALA A 219 -2.24 -13.30 18.56
N LEU A 220 -0.94 -13.05 18.32
CA LEU A 220 -0.46 -12.11 17.32
C LEU A 220 0.18 -12.83 16.16
N LYS A 221 -0.02 -12.30 14.97
CA LYS A 221 0.81 -12.58 13.80
C LYS A 221 1.27 -11.27 13.19
N THR A 222 2.51 -11.22 12.72
CA THR A 222 3.06 -10.06 12.04
C THR A 222 3.38 -10.41 10.59
N GLN A 223 3.13 -9.46 9.70
CA GLN A 223 3.55 -9.48 8.30
C GLN A 223 4.31 -8.20 8.01
N THR A 224 5.49 -8.30 7.42
CA THR A 224 6.27 -7.13 7.02
C THR A 224 6.23 -7.00 5.52
N LEU A 225 5.75 -5.87 5.04
CA LEU A 225 5.78 -5.48 3.64
C LEU A 225 6.94 -4.49 3.46
N SER A 226 7.81 -4.74 2.49
CA SER A 226 9.01 -3.92 2.22
C SER A 226 8.88 -3.14 0.90
N GLY A 227 9.89 -2.33 0.58
CA GLY A 227 9.97 -1.62 -0.71
C GLY A 227 9.22 -0.29 -0.77
N MET A 228 8.84 0.29 0.37
CA MET A 228 8.12 1.57 0.45
C MET A 228 9.04 2.75 0.81
N HIS A 229 10.36 2.64 0.59
CA HIS A 229 11.29 3.72 0.88
C HIS A 229 11.01 4.98 0.03
N SER A 230 11.08 6.15 0.65
CA SER A 230 11.19 7.44 -0.05
C SER A 230 12.65 7.83 -0.22
N SER A 231 12.95 8.66 -1.23
CA SER A 231 14.29 9.27 -1.36
C SER A 231 14.68 10.03 -0.09
N PRO A 232 15.96 10.02 0.34
CA PRO A 232 16.42 10.81 1.47
C PRO A 232 16.12 12.31 1.26
N GLY A 233 15.86 13.04 2.35
CA GLY A 233 15.55 14.48 2.32
C GLY A 233 16.68 15.42 1.88
N GLY A 234 17.72 14.89 1.24
CA GLY A 234 18.96 15.59 0.93
C GLY A 234 19.95 15.57 2.09
N VAL A 235 21.25 15.57 1.75
CA VAL A 235 22.30 15.88 2.72
C VAL A 235 22.56 17.38 2.67
N PRO A 236 22.66 18.09 3.81
CA PRO A 236 23.11 19.48 3.82
C PRO A 236 24.55 19.55 3.28
N ALA A 237 24.71 19.84 1.99
CA ALA A 237 26.01 20.21 1.45
C ALA A 237 26.34 21.60 2.04
N GLY A 238 27.36 21.64 2.91
CA GLY A 238 27.63 22.75 3.82
C GLY A 238 27.51 24.16 3.21
N GLY A 239 26.61 24.97 3.77
CA GLY A 239 26.46 26.39 3.44
C GLY A 239 27.49 27.31 4.09
N SER A 240 28.59 26.79 4.64
CA SER A 240 29.59 27.58 5.37
C SER A 240 30.53 28.39 4.47
N GLY A 241 30.34 28.36 3.14
CA GLY A 241 31.03 29.27 2.22
C GLY A 241 32.56 29.15 2.19
N GLN A 242 33.15 28.10 2.76
CA GLN A 242 34.61 27.94 2.87
C GLN A 242 35.32 27.80 1.50
N ALA A 243 34.58 27.49 0.44
CA ALA A 243 35.08 27.54 -0.94
C ALA A 243 35.26 28.97 -1.48
N ALA A 244 34.64 29.99 -0.87
CA ALA A 244 34.75 31.40 -1.28
C ALA A 244 35.82 32.18 -0.50
N SER A 245 36.35 31.64 0.61
CA SER A 245 37.28 32.36 1.48
C SER A 245 38.76 32.24 1.08
N HIS A 246 39.09 31.49 0.03
CA HIS A 246 40.48 31.27 -0.40
C HIS A 246 40.86 32.04 -1.68
N ASN A 247 40.40 33.28 -1.87
CA ASN A 247 40.99 34.14 -2.91
C ASN A 247 40.90 35.65 -2.66
N LYS A 248 41.27 36.13 -1.48
CA LYS A 248 41.44 37.58 -1.23
C LYS A 248 42.90 38.07 -1.25
N ASN A 249 43.89 37.16 -1.35
CA ASN A 249 45.31 37.51 -1.30
C ASN A 249 46.17 36.97 -2.45
N VAL A 250 45.60 36.49 -3.57
CA VAL A 250 46.42 36.20 -4.76
C VAL A 250 46.55 37.51 -5.56
N PRO A 251 47.75 38.12 -5.65
CA PRO A 251 47.93 39.31 -6.47
C PRO A 251 47.58 38.97 -7.93
N LEU A 252 46.73 39.80 -8.53
CA LEU A 252 46.24 39.68 -9.92
C LEU A 252 47.36 39.66 -10.99
N ALA A 253 48.63 39.83 -10.60
CA ALA A 253 49.80 39.77 -11.48
C ALA A 253 50.25 38.33 -11.85
N ALA A 254 49.70 37.28 -11.23
CA ALA A 254 50.14 35.90 -11.47
C ALA A 254 49.37 35.15 -12.59
N LEU A 255 48.40 35.78 -13.27
CA LEU A 255 47.58 35.13 -14.31
C LEU A 255 47.82 35.62 -15.74
N SER A 256 48.82 36.48 -15.99
CA SER A 256 49.09 37.05 -17.33
C SER A 256 50.16 36.33 -18.16
N LEU A 257 50.65 35.14 -17.78
CA LEU A 257 51.67 34.40 -18.54
C LEU A 257 51.17 33.12 -19.23
N GLY A 258 49.86 32.85 -19.25
CA GLY A 258 49.30 31.60 -19.77
C GLY A 258 48.39 31.69 -21.01
N VAL A 259 48.16 32.86 -21.60
CA VAL A 259 47.13 33.03 -22.69
C VAL A 259 47.63 33.85 -23.90
N VAL A 260 48.95 33.96 -24.14
CA VAL A 260 49.47 34.59 -25.40
C VAL A 260 50.52 33.71 -26.09
N SER A 261 50.20 32.44 -26.31
CA SER A 261 51.01 31.56 -27.18
C SER A 261 50.18 30.63 -28.06
N ALA A 262 48.89 30.93 -28.28
CA ALA A 262 48.00 30.14 -29.13
C ALA A 262 47.54 30.84 -30.43
N LEU A 263 48.13 31.97 -30.83
CA LEU A 263 47.75 32.68 -32.08
C LEU A 263 48.94 33.27 -32.86
N GLY A 264 50.08 32.54 -32.92
CA GLY A 264 51.28 32.99 -33.63
C GLY A 264 52.02 31.94 -34.47
N ALA A 265 51.45 30.75 -34.68
CA ALA A 265 52.13 29.64 -35.36
C ALA A 265 51.45 29.22 -36.68
N ALA A 266 50.96 30.20 -37.46
CA ALA A 266 50.39 29.96 -38.80
C ALA A 266 51.04 30.80 -39.92
N GLY A 267 52.09 31.58 -39.64
CA GLY A 267 52.61 32.59 -40.59
C GLY A 267 54.07 32.46 -41.04
N LEU A 268 54.86 31.50 -40.54
CA LEU A 268 56.31 31.50 -40.76
C LEU A 268 56.92 30.12 -41.08
N LEU A 269 56.25 29.33 -41.93
CA LEU A 269 56.88 28.17 -42.61
C LEU A 269 56.89 28.32 -44.14
N PHE A 270 56.62 29.52 -44.63
CA PHE A 270 56.64 29.88 -46.05
C PHE A 270 57.67 30.97 -46.34
N ARG A 271 58.91 30.81 -45.87
CA ARG A 271 60.08 31.55 -46.38
C ARG A 271 61.34 30.80 -46.01
N LEU A 272 62.18 30.57 -47.01
CA LEU A 272 63.50 29.89 -46.97
C LEU A 272 63.48 28.39 -47.23
N ARG A 273 62.78 28.02 -48.30
CA ARG A 273 63.32 27.09 -49.29
C ARG A 273 64.47 27.81 -50.01
N THR A 274 65.73 27.63 -49.62
CA THR A 274 66.91 27.90 -50.47
C THR A 274 68.21 27.45 -49.79
N SER A 275 69.09 26.83 -50.60
CA SER A 275 70.53 26.55 -50.38
C SER A 275 70.89 25.32 -49.55
N THR A 276 71.26 24.19 -50.18
CA THR A 276 72.64 23.81 -50.62
C THR A 276 73.59 23.60 -49.43
N ARG A 277 74.31 22.50 -49.27
CA ARG A 277 75.03 21.66 -50.26
C ARG A 277 75.35 20.31 -49.62
#